data_AF-A0A2E5CDR7-F1
#
_entry.id   AF-A0A2E5CDR7-F1
#
_cell.length_a   1.000
_cell.length_b   1.000
_cell.length_c   1.000
_cell.angle_alpha   90.00
_cell.angle_beta   90.00
_cell.angle_gamma   90.00
#
_symmetry.space_group_name_H-M   'P 1'
#
loop_
_entity.id
_entity.type
_entity.pdbx_description
1 polymer ?
#
loop_
_entity_poly.entity_id
_entity_poly.type
_entity_poly.pdbx_seq_one_letter_code
_entity_poly.pdbx_strand_id
1 'polypeptide(L)'
;MKFFRALEFNKLQFLLNEDQYIYWIQKDLEFDDDTLMNWWLADGTKTVTDRKKIISTIAKNPNEKFFNKSAEFNSVYGGRFNPAKSFGGIYCSNSAFLGALEVLYHYISNSLNTLRPISSNKSNVQTIMNNRFKNRLEVIIVSFEFECNEACNFEPLNENVHSLKDLCRSIGFERYITENFDRNFLFGNDYEISRHIGCHLHTQKTNGFSVPSARVDFDCQDLLRKRNFFIPEKEIPNLNLNLTGNFKEFKFSFSPEVNPDSLYDICLYKSCGKEPLQEFHLQPVPKKTKDPFDQIISYEHKTDIDVRNLREVHTQQFLKKV
;
A
#
# COMPACT_ATOMS: atom_id res chain seq x y z
N MET A 1 -21.95 2.21 2.99
CA MET A 1 -20.88 2.93 2.23
C MET A 1 -20.04 1.92 1.46
N LYS A 2 -19.57 2.25 0.24
CA LYS A 2 -18.73 1.36 -0.59
C LYS A 2 -17.24 1.57 -0.34
N PHE A 3 -16.52 0.46 -0.22
CA PHE A 3 -15.07 0.41 -0.01
C PHE A 3 -14.42 -0.62 -0.92
N PHE A 4 -13.11 -0.50 -1.06
CA PHE A 4 -12.27 -1.39 -1.85
C PHE A 4 -11.08 -1.86 -1.04
N ARG A 5 -10.93 -3.18 -0.88
CA ARG A 5 -9.71 -3.80 -0.34
C ARG A 5 -8.84 -4.25 -1.52
N ALA A 6 -7.73 -3.55 -1.72
CA ALA A 6 -6.74 -3.91 -2.73
C ALA A 6 -5.70 -4.88 -2.17
N LEU A 7 -5.31 -5.88 -2.95
CA LEU A 7 -4.30 -6.90 -2.62
C LEU A 7 -3.49 -7.27 -3.87
N GLU A 8 -2.21 -7.58 -3.69
CA GLU A 8 -1.43 -8.25 -4.75
C GLU A 8 -2.01 -9.63 -5.03
N PHE A 9 -2.02 -10.06 -6.29
CA PHE A 9 -2.63 -11.33 -6.70
C PHE A 9 -1.99 -12.54 -6.00
N ASN A 10 -0.66 -12.55 -5.86
CA ASN A 10 0.07 -13.61 -5.14
C ASN A 10 -0.37 -13.74 -3.66
N LYS A 11 -0.83 -12.67 -3.02
CA LYS A 11 -1.30 -12.68 -1.63
C LYS A 11 -2.72 -13.23 -1.51
N LEU A 12 -3.43 -13.45 -2.62
CA LEU A 12 -4.75 -14.05 -2.59
C LEU A 12 -4.73 -15.51 -2.12
N GLN A 13 -3.57 -16.20 -2.22
CA GLN A 13 -3.36 -17.54 -1.69
C GLN A 13 -3.81 -17.68 -0.22
N PHE A 14 -3.61 -16.63 0.58
CA PHE A 14 -3.99 -16.63 1.99
C PHE A 14 -5.51 -16.68 2.17
N LEU A 15 -6.28 -16.15 1.22
CA LEU A 15 -7.74 -16.08 1.26
C LEU A 15 -8.43 -17.35 0.73
N LEU A 16 -7.68 -18.28 0.14
CA LEU A 16 -8.23 -19.47 -0.47
C LEU A 16 -8.78 -20.44 0.58
N ASN A 17 -9.77 -21.23 0.18
CA ASN A 17 -10.10 -22.49 0.83
C ASN A 17 -9.19 -23.61 0.29
N GLU A 18 -9.32 -24.81 0.86
CA GLU A 18 -8.46 -25.94 0.54
C GLU A 18 -8.53 -26.33 -0.94
N ASP A 19 -9.74 -26.50 -1.49
CA ASP A 19 -9.94 -26.83 -2.91
C ASP A 19 -9.32 -25.78 -3.86
N GLN A 20 -9.50 -24.50 -3.54
CA GLN A 20 -8.93 -23.40 -4.32
C GLN A 20 -7.40 -23.36 -4.21
N TYR A 21 -6.87 -23.69 -3.04
CA TYR A 21 -5.43 -23.78 -2.83
C TYR A 21 -4.83 -24.96 -3.60
N ILE A 22 -5.51 -26.12 -3.63
CA ILE A 22 -5.13 -27.25 -4.48
C ILE A 22 -5.12 -26.85 -5.96
N TYR A 23 -6.17 -26.15 -6.41
CA TYR A 23 -6.23 -25.63 -7.78
C TYR A 23 -5.09 -24.64 -8.08
N TRP A 24 -4.74 -23.77 -7.14
CA TRP A 24 -3.58 -22.88 -7.27
C TRP A 24 -2.29 -23.68 -7.48
N ILE A 25 -2.02 -24.68 -6.63
CA ILE A 25 -0.83 -25.54 -6.71
C ILE A 25 -0.80 -26.30 -8.04
N GLN A 26 -1.93 -26.82 -8.51
CA GLN A 26 -2.02 -27.47 -9.82
C GLN A 26 -1.62 -26.52 -10.96
N LYS A 27 -1.98 -25.22 -10.87
CA LYS A 27 -1.56 -24.22 -11.85
C LYS A 27 -0.09 -23.88 -11.78
N ASP A 28 0.47 -23.84 -10.58
CA ASP A 28 1.92 -23.67 -10.41
C ASP A 28 2.68 -24.84 -11.06
N LEU A 29 2.17 -26.08 -10.97
CA LEU A 29 2.75 -27.27 -11.62
C LEU A 29 2.53 -27.35 -13.14
N GLU A 30 1.51 -26.69 -13.69
CA GLU A 30 1.25 -26.60 -15.14
C GLU A 30 2.25 -25.65 -15.85
N PHE A 31 2.89 -24.74 -15.11
CA PHE A 31 3.86 -23.81 -15.66
C PHE A 31 5.28 -24.35 -15.47
N ASP A 32 6.02 -24.41 -16.58
CA ASP A 32 7.39 -24.93 -16.61
C ASP A 32 8.34 -24.08 -15.76
N ASP A 33 9.11 -24.73 -14.88
CA ASP A 33 10.11 -24.09 -14.00
C ASP A 33 11.12 -23.26 -14.82
N ASP A 34 11.34 -23.64 -16.08
CA ASP A 34 12.26 -22.97 -17.00
C ASP A 34 11.79 -21.57 -17.42
N THR A 35 10.50 -21.25 -17.30
CA THR A 35 9.97 -19.94 -17.71
C THR A 35 10.07 -18.85 -16.64
N LEU A 36 10.29 -19.22 -15.37
CA LEU A 36 10.36 -18.32 -14.20
C LEU A 36 9.24 -17.26 -14.14
N MET A 37 8.13 -17.49 -14.85
CA MET A 37 7.05 -16.54 -15.00
C MET A 37 5.88 -17.05 -14.18
N ASN A 38 5.44 -16.22 -13.22
CA ASN A 38 4.24 -16.53 -12.47
C ASN A 38 3.07 -16.76 -13.43
N TRP A 39 2.38 -17.90 -13.30
CA TRP A 39 1.36 -18.30 -14.26
C TRP A 39 0.29 -17.23 -14.44
N TRP A 40 -0.08 -16.52 -13.37
CA TRP A 40 -1.11 -15.49 -13.38
C TRP A 40 -0.72 -14.22 -14.15
N LEU A 41 0.57 -14.01 -14.44
CA LEU A 41 1.05 -12.91 -15.28
C LEU A 41 1.06 -13.24 -16.77
N ALA A 42 0.95 -14.52 -17.12
CA ALA A 42 1.00 -14.95 -18.51
C ALA A 42 -0.15 -14.35 -19.33
N ASP A 43 0.17 -13.90 -20.53
CA ASP A 43 -0.83 -13.42 -21.47
C ASP A 43 -1.52 -14.64 -22.12
N GLY A 44 -2.85 -14.67 -22.09
CA GLY A 44 -3.62 -15.74 -22.73
C GLY A 44 -5.02 -15.88 -22.15
N THR A 45 -5.99 -16.20 -22.99
CA THR A 45 -7.41 -16.30 -22.59
C THR A 45 -7.62 -17.34 -21.49
N LYS A 46 -6.91 -18.48 -21.54
CA LYS A 46 -6.96 -19.53 -20.49
C LYS A 46 -6.47 -18.98 -19.15
N THR A 47 -5.28 -18.39 -19.10
CA THR A 47 -4.70 -17.79 -17.90
C THR A 47 -5.57 -16.71 -17.29
N VAL A 48 -6.10 -15.79 -18.12
CA VAL A 48 -7.01 -14.74 -17.66
C VAL A 48 -8.28 -15.34 -17.06
N THR A 49 -8.81 -16.41 -17.66
CA THR A 49 -9.99 -17.13 -17.16
C THR A 49 -9.71 -17.80 -15.82
N ASP A 50 -8.60 -18.54 -15.72
CA ASP A 50 -8.16 -19.21 -14.49
C ASP A 50 -7.94 -18.19 -13.35
N ARG A 51 -7.26 -17.08 -13.65
CA ARG A 51 -7.04 -15.97 -12.71
C ARG A 51 -8.37 -15.37 -12.23
N LYS A 52 -9.29 -15.05 -13.14
CA LYS A 52 -10.61 -14.50 -12.81
C LYS A 52 -11.47 -15.49 -12.04
N LYS A 53 -11.33 -16.79 -12.28
CA LYS A 53 -12.03 -17.84 -11.51
C LYS A 53 -11.62 -17.76 -10.04
N ILE A 54 -10.33 -17.69 -9.74
CA ILE A 54 -9.82 -17.54 -8.37
C ILE A 54 -10.38 -16.26 -7.72
N ILE A 55 -10.25 -15.11 -8.41
CA ILE A 55 -10.73 -13.83 -7.88
C ILE A 55 -12.24 -13.86 -7.61
N SER A 56 -13.02 -14.32 -8.58
CA SER A 56 -14.48 -14.36 -8.46
C SER A 56 -14.96 -15.29 -7.35
N THR A 57 -14.21 -16.35 -7.07
CA THR A 57 -14.57 -17.26 -5.97
C THR A 57 -14.27 -16.63 -4.62
N ILE A 58 -13.14 -15.90 -4.48
CA ILE A 58 -12.86 -15.11 -3.28
C ILE A 58 -13.93 -14.03 -3.08
N ALA A 59 -14.31 -13.32 -4.14
CA ALA A 59 -15.33 -12.28 -4.08
C ALA A 59 -16.73 -12.80 -3.69
N LYS A 60 -16.97 -14.11 -3.83
CA LYS A 60 -18.21 -14.81 -3.47
C LYS A 60 -18.08 -15.69 -2.21
N ASN A 61 -16.89 -15.80 -1.63
CA ASN A 61 -16.68 -16.60 -0.42
C ASN A 61 -17.45 -15.98 0.76
N PRO A 62 -17.70 -16.76 1.83
CA PRO A 62 -18.34 -16.23 3.04
C PRO A 62 -17.61 -14.99 3.56
N ASN A 63 -18.36 -13.91 3.75
CA ASN A 63 -17.85 -12.57 4.08
C ASN A 63 -16.89 -12.57 5.27
N GLU A 64 -17.22 -13.33 6.32
CA GLU A 64 -16.44 -13.39 7.55
C GLU A 64 -15.00 -13.88 7.32
N LYS A 65 -14.79 -14.94 6.53
CA LYS A 65 -13.45 -15.50 6.29
C LYS A 65 -12.55 -14.50 5.56
N PHE A 66 -13.09 -13.75 4.59
CA PHE A 66 -12.33 -12.75 3.85
C PHE A 66 -11.83 -11.63 4.75
N PHE A 67 -12.71 -11.08 5.60
CA PHE A 67 -12.38 -9.97 6.48
C PHE A 67 -11.46 -10.40 7.63
N ASN A 68 -11.73 -11.55 8.25
CA ASN A 68 -10.89 -12.08 9.33
C ASN A 68 -9.48 -12.39 8.85
N LYS A 69 -9.32 -13.07 7.71
CA LYS A 69 -7.99 -13.34 7.14
C LYS A 69 -7.28 -12.07 6.66
N SER A 70 -8.02 -11.09 6.15
CA SER A 70 -7.45 -9.79 5.78
C SER A 70 -6.89 -9.05 7.00
N ALA A 71 -7.61 -9.09 8.12
CA ALA A 71 -7.18 -8.50 9.38
C ALA A 71 -6.01 -9.28 10.00
N GLU A 72 -6.05 -10.61 10.00
CA GLU A 72 -4.99 -11.49 10.48
C GLU A 72 -3.67 -11.26 9.74
N PHE A 73 -3.71 -11.18 8.40
CA PHE A 73 -2.53 -10.88 7.59
C PHE A 73 -1.87 -9.57 8.04
N ASN A 74 -2.67 -8.52 8.24
CA ASN A 74 -2.14 -7.23 8.70
C ASN A 74 -1.68 -7.27 10.16
N SER A 75 -2.26 -8.11 11.02
CA SER A 75 -1.74 -8.33 12.37
C SER A 75 -0.34 -8.95 12.33
N VAL A 76 -0.11 -9.96 11.48
CA VAL A 76 1.18 -10.65 11.39
C VAL A 76 2.30 -9.72 10.89
N TYR A 77 2.06 -9.00 9.80
CA TYR A 77 3.09 -8.18 9.15
C TYR A 77 3.14 -6.73 9.66
N GLY A 78 2.07 -6.26 10.30
CA GLY A 78 1.87 -4.86 10.63
C GLY A 78 1.63 -4.00 9.39
N GLY A 79 1.42 -2.72 9.62
CA GLY A 79 1.29 -1.70 8.61
C GLY A 79 1.68 -0.33 9.16
N ARG A 80 1.21 0.73 8.48
CA ARG A 80 1.44 2.11 8.91
C ARG A 80 0.73 2.43 10.22
N PHE A 81 -0.46 1.89 10.44
CA PHE A 81 -1.30 2.20 11.60
C PHE A 81 -1.56 1.01 12.51
N ASN A 82 -0.82 -0.09 12.36
CA ASN A 82 -0.86 -1.19 13.32
C ASN A 82 0.54 -1.83 13.40
N PRO A 83 1.11 -1.98 14.60
CA PRO A 83 2.36 -2.72 14.77
C PRO A 83 2.22 -4.19 14.34
N ALA A 84 3.31 -4.78 13.89
CA ALA A 84 3.35 -6.23 13.64
C ALA A 84 3.15 -7.02 14.94
N LYS A 85 2.50 -8.17 14.85
CA LYS A 85 2.15 -9.08 15.95
C LYS A 85 1.36 -8.41 17.07
N SER A 86 0.51 -7.44 16.72
CA SER A 86 -0.35 -6.74 17.68
C SER A 86 -1.83 -6.97 17.33
N PHE A 87 -2.51 -5.94 16.87
CA PHE A 87 -3.89 -5.97 16.42
C PHE A 87 -3.97 -5.96 14.89
N GLY A 88 -5.05 -6.53 14.38
CA GLY A 88 -5.35 -6.61 12.96
C GLY A 88 -6.03 -5.36 12.42
N GLY A 89 -6.36 -5.38 11.14
CA GLY A 89 -7.20 -4.35 10.57
C GLY A 89 -7.32 -4.46 9.07
N ILE A 90 -8.33 -3.82 8.51
CA ILE A 90 -8.57 -3.78 7.07
C ILE A 90 -8.18 -2.40 6.57
N TYR A 91 -7.10 -2.36 5.80
CA TYR A 91 -6.74 -1.20 4.99
C TYR A 91 -7.57 -1.21 3.71
N CYS A 92 -8.40 -0.19 3.52
CA CYS A 92 -9.26 -0.08 2.35
C CYS A 92 -9.33 1.37 1.85
N SER A 93 -9.99 1.59 0.71
CA SER A 93 -10.19 2.91 0.14
C SER A 93 -11.60 3.06 -0.41
N ASN A 94 -12.13 4.28 -0.49
CA ASN A 94 -13.34 4.55 -1.27
C ASN A 94 -13.06 4.66 -2.80
N SER A 95 -11.83 4.37 -3.23
CA SER A 95 -11.43 4.28 -4.63
C SER A 95 -10.58 3.04 -4.87
N ALA A 96 -11.06 2.16 -5.75
CA ALA A 96 -10.30 0.97 -6.17
C ALA A 96 -8.89 1.31 -6.67
N PHE A 97 -8.76 2.37 -7.47
CA PHE A 97 -7.47 2.75 -8.04
C PHE A 97 -6.53 3.33 -6.96
N LEU A 98 -7.05 4.11 -6.01
CA LEU A 98 -6.23 4.63 -4.91
C LEU A 98 -5.69 3.50 -4.03
N GLY A 99 -6.55 2.54 -3.67
CA GLY A 99 -6.12 1.35 -2.95
C GLY A 99 -5.07 0.53 -3.72
N ALA A 100 -5.22 0.43 -5.06
CA ALA A 100 -4.24 -0.25 -5.89
C ALA A 100 -2.89 0.46 -5.94
N LEU A 101 -2.87 1.80 -5.96
CA LEU A 101 -1.63 2.58 -5.91
C LEU A 101 -0.87 2.39 -4.59
N GLU A 102 -1.57 2.30 -3.45
CA GLU A 102 -0.92 2.00 -2.16
C GLU A 102 -0.23 0.63 -2.18
N VAL A 103 -0.92 -0.40 -2.68
CA VAL A 103 -0.35 -1.74 -2.83
C VAL A 103 0.84 -1.73 -3.80
N LEU A 104 0.72 -1.01 -4.92
CA LEU A 104 1.78 -0.88 -5.91
C LEU A 104 3.03 -0.21 -5.32
N TYR A 105 2.84 0.85 -4.53
CA TYR A 105 3.94 1.52 -3.85
C TYR A 105 4.72 0.57 -2.95
N HIS A 106 4.02 -0.22 -2.12
CA HIS A 106 4.65 -1.21 -1.25
C HIS A 106 5.35 -2.32 -2.03
N TYR A 107 4.75 -2.79 -3.13
CA TYR A 107 5.38 -3.75 -4.03
C TYR A 107 6.70 -3.20 -4.59
N ILE A 108 6.69 -2.01 -5.18
CA ILE A 108 7.89 -1.36 -5.73
C ILE A 108 8.95 -1.14 -4.65
N SER A 109 8.56 -0.60 -3.50
CA SER A 109 9.48 -0.35 -2.38
C SER A 109 10.19 -1.63 -1.92
N ASN A 110 9.44 -2.73 -1.77
CA ASN A 110 10.00 -4.03 -1.42
C ASN A 110 10.92 -4.58 -2.52
N SER A 111 10.49 -4.54 -3.78
CA SER A 111 11.30 -4.99 -4.91
C SER A 111 12.61 -4.22 -5.04
N LEU A 112 12.60 -2.89 -4.90
CA LEU A 112 13.81 -2.06 -4.97
C LEU A 112 14.77 -2.37 -3.83
N ASN A 113 14.28 -2.59 -2.61
CA ASN A 113 15.11 -2.99 -1.48
C ASN A 113 15.80 -4.33 -1.72
N THR A 114 15.14 -5.28 -2.38
CA THR A 114 15.71 -6.58 -2.75
C THR A 114 16.72 -6.47 -3.91
N LEU A 115 16.47 -5.61 -4.90
CA LEU A 115 17.31 -5.49 -6.10
C LEU A 115 18.56 -4.63 -5.91
N ARG A 116 18.55 -3.64 -5.00
CA ARG A 116 19.71 -2.76 -4.74
C ARG A 116 21.02 -3.53 -4.42
N PRO A 117 21.05 -4.49 -3.47
CA PRO A 117 22.27 -5.23 -3.14
C PRO A 117 22.81 -6.07 -4.29
N ILE A 118 21.92 -6.57 -5.15
CA ILE A 118 22.26 -7.38 -6.32
C ILE A 118 23.03 -6.55 -7.34
N SER A 119 22.61 -5.31 -7.57
CA SER A 119 23.25 -4.38 -8.52
C SER A 119 24.64 -3.89 -8.09
N SER A 120 24.94 -3.93 -6.79
CA SER A 120 26.26 -3.53 -6.23
C SER A 120 27.33 -4.62 -6.32
N ASN A 121 26.96 -5.90 -6.42
CA ASN A 121 27.89 -7.03 -6.59
C ASN A 121 27.95 -7.47 -8.05
N LYS A 122 28.57 -6.62 -8.89
CA LYS A 122 28.53 -6.73 -10.36
C LYS A 122 29.28 -7.90 -10.98
N SER A 123 30.20 -8.60 -10.29
CA SER A 123 31.14 -9.49 -11.00
C SER A 123 30.64 -10.92 -11.29
N ASN A 124 29.75 -11.51 -10.48
CA ASN A 124 29.33 -12.92 -10.68
C ASN A 124 27.80 -13.15 -10.71
N VAL A 125 27.00 -12.16 -10.29
CA VAL A 125 25.54 -12.29 -10.17
C VAL A 125 24.81 -11.75 -11.41
N GLN A 126 25.42 -10.80 -12.11
CA GLN A 126 24.81 -10.11 -13.26
C GLN A 126 24.53 -11.03 -14.46
N THR A 127 25.37 -12.02 -14.76
CA THR A 127 25.16 -12.87 -15.95
C THR A 127 23.98 -13.84 -15.79
N ILE A 128 23.71 -14.30 -14.57
CA ILE A 128 22.59 -15.20 -14.26
C ILE A 128 21.31 -14.40 -14.02
N MET A 129 21.39 -13.20 -13.44
CA MET A 129 20.22 -12.36 -13.18
C MET A 129 19.75 -11.54 -14.40
N ASN A 130 20.65 -11.06 -15.26
CA ASN A 130 20.30 -10.21 -16.42
C ASN A 130 19.46 -10.94 -17.47
N ASN A 131 19.52 -12.27 -17.55
CA ASN A 131 18.63 -13.05 -18.42
C ASN A 131 17.35 -13.55 -17.72
N ARG A 132 17.31 -13.53 -16.37
CA ARG A 132 16.24 -14.13 -15.56
C ARG A 132 15.20 -13.14 -15.06
N PHE A 133 15.58 -11.89 -14.80
CA PHE A 133 14.63 -10.81 -14.58
C PHE A 133 14.41 -10.12 -15.91
N LYS A 134 13.22 -10.27 -16.51
CA LYS A 134 12.78 -9.38 -17.59
C LYS A 134 13.06 -7.94 -17.14
N ASN A 135 13.52 -7.06 -18.05
CA ASN A 135 13.82 -5.64 -17.81
C ASN A 135 12.63 -4.84 -17.20
N ARG A 136 11.48 -5.47 -16.97
CA ARG A 136 10.28 -4.95 -16.34
C ARG A 136 9.75 -5.95 -15.31
N LEU A 137 9.51 -5.48 -14.09
CA LEU A 137 8.75 -6.18 -13.08
C LEU A 137 7.25 -5.94 -13.32
N GLU A 138 6.46 -7.00 -13.23
CA GLU A 138 5.02 -6.98 -13.44
C GLU A 138 4.28 -7.44 -12.19
N VAL A 139 3.18 -6.76 -11.86
CA VAL A 139 2.30 -7.13 -10.73
C VAL A 139 0.84 -6.99 -11.13
N ILE A 140 0.02 -7.93 -10.66
CA ILE A 140 -1.44 -7.83 -10.72
C ILE A 140 -1.94 -7.49 -9.33
N ILE A 141 -2.74 -6.43 -9.23
CA ILE A 141 -3.39 -5.98 -8.02
C ILE A 141 -4.90 -6.09 -8.22
N VAL A 142 -5.58 -6.69 -7.26
CA VAL A 142 -7.03 -6.92 -7.28
C VAL A 142 -7.67 -6.11 -6.17
N SER A 143 -8.67 -5.30 -6.52
CA SER A 143 -9.48 -4.54 -5.58
C SER A 143 -10.86 -5.16 -5.45
N PHE A 144 -11.18 -5.72 -4.28
CA PHE A 144 -12.48 -6.30 -3.96
C PHE A 144 -13.40 -5.22 -3.41
N GLU A 145 -14.61 -5.08 -3.97
CA GLU A 145 -15.62 -4.15 -3.50
C GLU A 145 -16.44 -4.77 -2.36
N PHE A 146 -16.56 -4.02 -1.26
CA PHE A 146 -17.41 -4.38 -0.14
C PHE A 146 -18.21 -3.18 0.36
N GLU A 147 -19.28 -3.48 1.08
CA GLU A 147 -20.19 -2.49 1.65
C GLU A 147 -20.23 -2.62 3.18
N CYS A 148 -20.26 -1.45 3.84
CA CYS A 148 -20.66 -1.29 5.24
C CYS A 148 -22.17 -0.98 5.25
N ASN A 149 -22.95 -1.87 5.85
CA ASN A 149 -24.42 -1.75 5.93
C ASN A 149 -24.87 -0.86 7.09
N GLU A 150 -24.01 -0.62 8.06
CA GLU A 150 -24.27 0.23 9.21
C GLU A 150 -23.82 1.68 8.98
N ALA A 151 -24.30 2.59 9.84
CA ALA A 151 -23.78 3.95 9.89
C ALA A 151 -22.32 3.93 10.34
N CYS A 152 -21.42 4.01 9.37
CA CYS A 152 -19.98 4.00 9.57
C CYS A 152 -19.50 5.38 10.09
N ASN A 153 -19.07 5.46 11.36
CA ASN A 153 -18.45 6.65 11.95
C ASN A 153 -16.91 6.53 11.91
N PHE A 154 -16.32 7.02 10.82
CA PHE A 154 -14.87 7.09 10.64
C PHE A 154 -14.33 8.44 11.07
N GLU A 155 -13.34 8.43 11.97
CA GLU A 155 -12.64 9.65 12.36
C GLU A 155 -11.76 10.17 11.21
N PRO A 156 -11.92 11.42 10.75
CA PRO A 156 -11.06 11.99 9.71
C PRO A 156 -9.71 12.41 10.31
N LEU A 157 -8.66 11.64 10.03
CA LEU A 157 -7.29 12.02 10.37
C LEU A 157 -6.70 12.88 9.28
N ASN A 158 -5.95 13.90 9.71
CA ASN A 158 -5.07 14.66 8.83
C ASN A 158 -5.80 15.47 7.74
N GLU A 159 -7.09 15.74 7.93
CA GLU A 159 -7.85 16.73 7.15
C GLU A 159 -7.69 18.14 7.73
N ASN A 160 -7.43 18.25 9.03
CA ASN A 160 -7.16 19.49 9.72
C ASN A 160 -5.85 19.37 10.51
N VAL A 161 -4.90 20.27 10.23
CA VAL A 161 -3.60 20.32 10.90
C VAL A 161 -3.73 20.56 12.40
N HIS A 162 -4.72 21.33 12.86
CA HIS A 162 -4.95 21.58 14.28
C HIS A 162 -5.37 20.31 15.02
N SER A 163 -6.33 19.57 14.48
CA SER A 163 -6.76 18.29 15.05
C SER A 163 -5.62 17.28 15.09
N LEU A 164 -4.76 17.27 14.07
CA LEU A 164 -3.56 16.43 14.07
C LEU A 164 -2.56 16.86 15.15
N LYS A 165 -2.32 18.17 15.34
CA LYS A 165 -1.47 18.69 16.42
C LYS A 165 -2.00 18.24 17.79
N ASP A 166 -3.30 18.36 18.01
CA ASP A 166 -3.92 17.99 19.29
C ASP A 166 -3.80 16.48 19.56
N LEU A 167 -4.02 15.65 18.54
CA LEU A 167 -3.77 14.21 18.62
C LEU A 167 -2.29 13.89 18.91
N CYS A 168 -1.35 14.57 18.24
CA CYS A 168 0.07 14.37 18.50
C CYS A 168 0.45 14.77 19.94
N ARG A 169 -0.11 15.86 20.48
CA ARG A 169 0.09 16.23 21.90
C ARG A 169 -0.47 15.16 22.84
N SER A 170 -1.69 14.68 22.60
CA SER A 170 -2.35 13.72 23.49
C SER A 170 -1.63 12.39 23.61
N ILE A 171 -0.84 12.01 22.60
CA ILE A 171 -0.06 10.76 22.58
C ILE A 171 1.45 10.98 22.85
N GLY A 172 1.86 12.19 23.28
CA GLY A 172 3.24 12.46 23.72
C GLY A 172 4.23 12.85 22.61
N PHE A 173 3.73 13.25 21.44
CA PHE A 173 4.52 13.72 20.30
C PHE A 173 4.53 15.25 20.14
N GLU A 174 4.23 15.99 21.22
CA GLU A 174 4.22 17.46 21.20
C GLU A 174 5.54 18.07 20.74
N ARG A 175 6.66 17.42 21.04
CA ARG A 175 8.02 17.85 20.64
C ARG A 175 8.23 17.97 19.14
N TYR A 176 7.40 17.31 18.34
CA TYR A 176 7.48 17.35 16.87
C TYR A 176 6.60 18.44 16.26
N ILE A 177 5.87 19.21 17.06
CA ILE A 177 4.98 20.28 16.59
C ILE A 177 5.72 21.61 16.61
N THR A 178 6.22 22.06 15.46
CA THR A 178 6.78 23.40 15.29
C THR A 178 5.98 24.24 14.29
N GLU A 179 6.54 25.40 13.95
CA GLU A 179 6.03 26.35 12.95
C GLU A 179 5.78 25.69 11.58
N ASN A 180 6.63 24.74 11.18
CA ASN A 180 6.53 24.05 9.88
C ASN A 180 5.71 22.75 9.93
N PHE A 181 5.03 22.45 11.03
CA PHE A 181 4.21 21.25 11.15
C PHE A 181 3.03 21.29 10.18
N ASP A 182 2.93 20.26 9.33
CA ASP A 182 1.92 20.18 8.28
C ASP A 182 1.25 18.79 8.21
N ARG A 183 0.40 18.61 7.19
CA ARG A 183 -0.29 17.35 6.93
C ARG A 183 0.62 16.22 6.44
N ASN A 184 1.86 16.47 6.04
CA ASN A 184 2.77 15.41 5.62
C ASN A 184 3.27 14.57 6.81
N PHE A 185 3.20 15.11 8.03
CA PHE A 185 3.77 14.52 9.24
C PHE A 185 3.45 13.02 9.45
N LEU A 186 2.24 12.57 9.10
CA LEU A 186 1.83 11.16 9.26
C LEU A 186 2.43 10.18 8.24
N PHE A 187 3.11 10.70 7.22
CA PHE A 187 3.47 9.94 6.04
C PHE A 187 4.96 9.70 5.88
N GLY A 188 5.75 10.06 6.88
CA GLY A 188 7.16 9.70 6.97
C GLY A 188 7.40 8.21 6.75
N ASN A 189 8.59 7.87 6.26
CA ASN A 189 8.99 6.49 6.01
C ASN A 189 9.12 5.68 7.31
N ASP A 190 9.40 6.35 8.43
CA ASP A 190 9.26 5.76 9.75
C ASP A 190 7.80 5.77 10.21
N TYR A 191 7.26 4.56 10.42
CA TYR A 191 5.87 4.32 10.80
C TYR A 191 5.66 4.43 12.31
N GLU A 192 6.68 4.69 13.13
CA GLU A 192 6.57 4.78 14.59
C GLU A 192 5.37 5.62 15.02
N ILE A 193 5.34 6.90 14.65
CA ILE A 193 4.27 7.82 15.06
C ILE A 193 2.90 7.37 14.53
N SER A 194 2.83 6.95 13.26
CA SER A 194 1.60 6.48 12.65
C SER A 194 1.06 5.22 13.36
N ARG A 195 1.96 4.33 13.82
CA ARG A 195 1.60 3.14 14.60
C ARG A 195 1.10 3.51 15.98
N HIS A 196 1.73 4.45 16.66
CA HIS A 196 1.25 4.97 17.95
C HIS A 196 -0.14 5.60 17.83
N ILE A 197 -0.38 6.37 16.76
CA ILE A 197 -1.70 6.91 16.45
C ILE A 197 -2.70 5.77 16.22
N GLY A 198 -2.33 4.78 15.41
CA GLY A 198 -3.16 3.61 15.19
C GLY A 198 -3.51 2.84 16.47
N CYS A 199 -2.53 2.64 17.36
CA CYS A 199 -2.73 2.06 18.68
C CYS A 199 -3.70 2.90 19.53
N HIS A 200 -3.52 4.22 19.55
CA HIS A 200 -4.39 5.13 20.29
C HIS A 200 -5.83 5.08 19.76
N LEU A 201 -6.03 5.11 18.45
CA LEU A 201 -7.36 5.05 17.83
C LEU A 201 -8.00 3.67 18.00
N HIS A 202 -7.19 2.61 18.03
CA HIS A 202 -7.66 1.26 18.36
C HIS A 202 -8.22 1.16 19.78
N THR A 203 -7.84 2.03 20.74
CA THR A 203 -8.46 2.05 22.08
C THR A 203 -9.73 2.91 22.14
N GLN A 204 -10.00 3.74 21.13
CA GLN A 204 -11.20 4.58 21.09
C GLN A 204 -12.45 3.79 20.66
N LYS A 205 -13.62 4.36 20.94
CA LYS A 205 -14.93 3.86 20.50
C LYS A 205 -15.29 4.43 19.12
N THR A 206 -14.48 4.13 18.11
CA THR A 206 -14.73 4.52 16.71
C THR A 206 -14.76 3.30 15.82
N ASN A 207 -15.43 3.39 14.66
CA ASN A 207 -15.43 2.29 13.68
C ASN A 207 -14.11 2.17 12.91
N GLY A 208 -13.16 3.05 13.20
CA GLY A 208 -11.92 3.23 12.47
C GLY A 208 -11.69 4.70 12.14
N PHE A 209 -10.80 4.95 11.18
CA PHE A 209 -10.48 6.28 10.73
C PHE A 209 -10.24 6.34 9.22
N SER A 210 -10.31 7.54 8.68
CA SER A 210 -9.96 7.86 7.30
C SER A 210 -8.73 8.74 7.26
N VAL A 211 -7.94 8.61 6.21
CA VAL A 211 -6.70 9.37 6.02
C VAL A 211 -6.46 9.55 4.52
N PRO A 212 -5.93 10.70 4.05
CA PRO A 212 -5.49 10.81 2.67
C PRO A 212 -4.32 9.85 2.37
N SER A 213 -4.13 9.52 1.10
CA SER A 213 -2.95 8.80 0.64
C SER A 213 -1.80 9.78 0.42
N ALA A 214 -0.61 9.49 0.93
CA ALA A 214 0.59 10.24 0.56
C ALA A 214 1.15 9.86 -0.82
N ARG A 215 0.49 8.94 -1.53
CA ARG A 215 0.92 8.46 -2.85
C ARG A 215 0.33 9.29 -3.99
N VAL A 216 -0.65 10.14 -3.69
CA VAL A 216 -1.31 11.00 -4.65
C VAL A 216 -1.30 12.41 -4.07
N ASP A 217 -1.33 13.41 -4.94
CA ASP A 217 -1.50 14.80 -4.53
C ASP A 217 -2.72 14.97 -3.60
N PHE A 218 -2.55 15.77 -2.55
CA PHE A 218 -3.58 15.91 -1.53
C PHE A 218 -4.75 16.77 -1.99
N ASP A 219 -4.49 17.85 -2.72
CA ASP A 219 -5.53 18.77 -3.19
C ASP A 219 -6.49 18.04 -4.14
N CYS A 220 -5.93 17.21 -5.03
CA CYS A 220 -6.69 16.31 -5.90
C CYS A 220 -7.57 15.34 -5.10
N GLN A 221 -7.04 14.73 -4.04
CA GLN A 221 -7.80 13.81 -3.19
C GLN A 221 -8.90 14.50 -2.41
N ASP A 222 -8.64 15.72 -1.90
CA ASP A 222 -9.61 16.52 -1.15
C ASP A 222 -10.76 16.96 -2.04
N LEU A 223 -10.45 17.46 -3.25
CA LEU A 223 -11.44 17.81 -4.25
C LEU A 223 -12.33 16.61 -4.65
N LEU A 224 -11.71 15.44 -4.86
CA LEU A 224 -12.41 14.23 -5.29
C LEU A 224 -12.96 13.40 -4.11
N ARG A 225 -12.76 13.87 -2.87
CA ARG A 225 -13.09 13.17 -1.61
C ARG A 225 -12.61 11.72 -1.59
N LYS A 226 -11.39 11.49 -2.07
CA LYS A 226 -10.75 10.17 -2.07
C LYS A 226 -9.95 9.97 -0.80
N ARG A 227 -10.21 8.86 -0.12
CA ARG A 227 -9.63 8.55 1.19
C ARG A 227 -9.26 7.08 1.28
N ASN A 228 -8.22 6.81 2.05
CA ASN A 228 -7.96 5.51 2.62
C ASN A 228 -8.66 5.42 3.99
N PHE A 229 -8.97 4.20 4.39
CA PHE A 229 -9.65 3.88 5.62
C PHE A 229 -8.94 2.72 6.29
N PHE A 230 -8.90 2.76 7.62
CA PHE A 230 -8.47 1.66 8.45
C PHE A 230 -9.63 1.25 9.33
N ILE A 231 -10.09 0.01 9.16
CA ILE A 231 -11.11 -0.60 10.01
C ILE A 231 -10.37 -1.56 10.95
N PRO A 232 -10.32 -1.30 12.27
CA PRO A 232 -9.72 -2.24 13.21
C PRO A 232 -10.53 -3.53 13.25
N GLU A 233 -9.86 -4.65 13.49
CA GLU A 233 -10.46 -5.97 13.50
C GLU A 233 -11.61 -6.11 14.50
N LYS A 234 -11.52 -5.42 15.65
CA LYS A 234 -12.56 -5.43 16.69
C LYS A 234 -13.91 -4.88 16.20
N GLU A 235 -13.90 -4.07 15.14
CA GLU A 235 -15.11 -3.44 14.58
C GLU A 235 -15.70 -4.22 13.41
N ILE A 236 -15.01 -5.26 12.90
CA ILE A 236 -15.52 -6.11 11.80
C ILE A 236 -16.91 -6.69 12.13
N PRO A 237 -17.16 -7.25 13.33
CA PRO A 237 -18.47 -7.78 13.68
C PRO A 237 -19.57 -6.70 13.73
N ASN A 238 -19.22 -5.47 14.14
CA ASN A 238 -20.16 -4.38 14.33
C ASN A 238 -20.60 -3.73 13.01
N LEU A 239 -19.71 -3.71 12.01
CA LEU A 239 -19.94 -2.97 10.76
C LEU A 239 -20.73 -3.74 9.71
N ASN A 240 -21.04 -5.02 9.97
CA ASN A 240 -21.74 -5.92 9.05
C ASN A 240 -21.19 -5.79 7.62
N LEU A 241 -19.87 -6.01 7.49
CA LEU A 241 -19.17 -5.87 6.22
C LEU A 241 -19.56 -6.99 5.27
N ASN A 242 -19.86 -6.64 4.01
CA ASN A 242 -20.29 -7.62 3.01
C ASN A 242 -19.55 -7.40 1.68
N LEU A 243 -18.94 -8.45 1.14
CA LEU A 243 -18.43 -8.43 -0.24
C LEU A 243 -19.62 -8.34 -1.20
N THR A 244 -19.46 -7.51 -2.23
CA THR A 244 -20.50 -7.32 -3.26
C THR A 244 -20.42 -8.34 -4.39
N GLY A 245 -19.34 -9.13 -4.44
CA GLY A 245 -18.97 -9.95 -5.59
C GLY A 245 -18.25 -9.17 -6.71
N ASN A 246 -18.23 -7.84 -6.67
CA ASN A 246 -17.53 -7.01 -7.65
C ASN A 246 -16.04 -6.87 -7.32
N PHE A 247 -15.23 -6.82 -8.37
CA PHE A 247 -13.79 -6.57 -8.25
C PHE A 247 -13.23 -5.84 -9.47
N LYS A 248 -12.08 -5.18 -9.28
CA LYS A 248 -11.28 -4.59 -10.35
C LYS A 248 -9.87 -5.16 -10.33
N GLU A 249 -9.33 -5.44 -11.51
CA GLU A 249 -7.97 -5.93 -11.70
C GLU A 249 -7.12 -4.83 -12.34
N PHE A 250 -5.90 -4.65 -11.83
CA PHE A 250 -4.91 -3.71 -12.34
C PHE A 250 -3.60 -4.46 -12.60
N LYS A 251 -3.15 -4.48 -13.86
CA LYS A 251 -1.84 -5.03 -14.25
C LYS A 251 -0.88 -3.86 -14.41
N PHE A 252 0.15 -3.79 -13.57
CA PHE A 252 1.19 -2.77 -13.63
C PHE A 252 2.52 -3.38 -14.08
N SER A 253 3.30 -2.62 -14.83
CA SER A 253 4.72 -2.91 -15.06
C SER A 253 5.59 -1.71 -14.71
N PHE A 254 6.77 -1.94 -14.16
CA PHE A 254 7.81 -0.91 -14.00
C PHE A 254 9.19 -1.49 -14.29
N SER A 255 10.13 -0.65 -14.71
CA SER A 255 11.53 -1.07 -14.86
C SER A 255 12.33 -0.70 -13.62
N PRO A 256 13.05 -1.64 -12.99
CA PRO A 256 13.93 -1.34 -11.87
C PRO A 256 15.27 -0.72 -12.32
N GLU A 257 15.60 -0.76 -13.61
CA GLU A 257 16.82 -0.16 -14.19
C GLU A 257 16.66 1.36 -14.31
N VAL A 258 16.65 2.03 -13.17
CA VAL A 258 16.48 3.47 -13.13
C VAL A 258 17.45 3.97 -12.06
N ASN A 259 18.26 4.97 -12.44
CA ASN A 259 19.09 5.70 -11.49
C ASN A 259 18.21 6.02 -10.25
N PRO A 260 18.65 5.72 -9.01
CA PRO A 260 17.85 5.93 -7.80
C PRO A 260 17.31 7.35 -7.64
N ASP A 261 17.87 8.30 -8.40
CA ASP A 261 17.52 9.72 -8.43
C ASP A 261 16.49 10.08 -9.50
N SER A 262 16.11 9.13 -10.35
CA SER A 262 15.15 9.34 -11.44
C SER A 262 13.77 8.78 -11.13
N LEU A 263 12.79 9.36 -11.83
CA LEU A 263 11.40 8.91 -11.84
C LEU A 263 11.31 7.46 -12.34
N TYR A 264 10.53 6.63 -11.64
CA TYR A 264 10.26 5.26 -12.08
C TYR A 264 9.06 5.25 -13.02
N ASP A 265 9.26 4.85 -14.27
CA ASP A 265 8.19 4.70 -15.25
C ASP A 265 7.28 3.52 -14.90
N ILE A 266 5.98 3.79 -14.86
CA ILE A 266 4.94 2.81 -14.56
C ILE A 266 3.91 2.83 -15.66
N CYS A 267 3.60 1.64 -16.15
CA CYS A 267 2.57 1.40 -17.14
C CYS A 267 1.44 0.58 -16.51
N LEU A 268 0.21 1.07 -16.64
CA LEU A 268 -1.02 0.31 -16.35
C LEU A 268 -1.51 -0.31 -17.66
N TYR A 269 -1.79 -1.61 -17.66
CA TYR A 269 -2.30 -2.34 -18.82
C TYR A 269 -3.73 -2.80 -18.61
N LYS A 270 -4.41 -3.07 -19.72
CA LYS A 270 -5.60 -3.93 -19.69
C LYS A 270 -5.17 -5.36 -19.35
N SER A 271 -6.07 -6.10 -18.70
CA SER A 271 -5.90 -7.50 -18.26
C SER A 271 -5.37 -8.46 -19.35
N CYS A 272 -5.58 -8.14 -20.63
CA CYS A 272 -5.12 -8.90 -21.80
C CYS A 272 -4.46 -8.02 -22.88
N GLY A 273 -4.12 -6.77 -22.56
CA GLY A 273 -3.56 -5.82 -23.53
C GLY A 273 -2.04 -5.77 -23.46
N LYS A 274 -1.38 -5.68 -24.62
CA LYS A 274 0.06 -5.40 -24.72
C LYS A 274 0.38 -3.91 -24.67
N GLU A 275 -0.60 -3.07 -24.99
CA GLU A 275 -0.46 -1.62 -24.96
C GLU A 275 -0.86 -1.06 -23.58
N PRO A 276 -0.08 -0.08 -23.06
CA PRO A 276 -0.43 0.60 -21.82
C PRO A 276 -1.73 1.39 -22.00
N LEU A 277 -2.64 1.21 -21.05
CA LEU A 277 -3.85 2.03 -20.91
C LEU A 277 -3.51 3.43 -20.39
N GLN A 278 -2.54 3.50 -19.47
CA GLN A 278 -2.10 4.74 -18.85
C GLN A 278 -0.65 4.61 -18.41
N GLU A 279 0.10 5.71 -18.55
CA GLU A 279 1.46 5.83 -18.02
C GLU A 279 1.52 6.90 -16.95
N PHE A 280 2.35 6.65 -15.94
CA PHE A 280 2.65 7.58 -14.86
C PHE A 280 4.01 7.27 -14.28
N HIS A 281 4.51 8.15 -13.41
CA HIS A 281 5.80 7.98 -12.76
C HIS A 281 5.63 7.85 -11.26
N LEU A 282 6.51 7.09 -10.60
CA LEU A 282 6.72 7.21 -9.15
C LEU A 282 7.96 8.07 -8.91
N GLN A 283 7.85 9.04 -8.00
CA GLN A 283 8.98 9.85 -7.56
C GLN A 283 10.15 8.97 -7.05
N PRO A 284 11.42 9.41 -7.21
CA PRO A 284 12.58 8.69 -6.69
C PRO A 284 12.48 8.48 -5.18
N VAL A 285 13.21 7.50 -4.65
CA VAL A 285 13.27 7.30 -3.21
C VAL A 285 13.96 8.53 -2.61
N PRO A 286 13.31 9.28 -1.70
CA PRO A 286 13.90 10.49 -1.17
C PRO A 286 15.21 10.17 -0.49
N LYS A 287 16.26 10.93 -0.83
CA LYS A 287 17.57 10.79 -0.17
C LYS A 287 17.45 11.33 1.25
N LYS A 288 18.07 10.65 2.20
CA LYS A 288 18.46 11.29 3.47
C LYS A 288 19.43 12.41 3.10
N THR A 289 19.00 13.66 3.05
CA THR A 289 19.95 14.76 2.88
C THR A 289 20.65 15.00 4.21
N LYS A 290 21.88 15.47 4.14
CA LYS A 290 22.63 15.92 5.33
C LYS A 290 22.44 17.42 5.60
N ASP A 291 21.73 18.12 4.72
CA ASP A 291 21.51 19.56 4.81
C ASP A 291 20.25 19.90 5.60
N PRO A 292 20.25 21.00 6.37
CA PRO A 292 19.05 21.49 7.06
C PRO A 292 18.01 21.88 6.00
N PHE A 293 16.88 21.17 5.95
CA PHE A 293 15.78 21.45 5.02
C PHE A 293 15.05 22.77 5.32
N ASP A 294 14.29 23.30 4.36
CA ASP A 294 13.31 24.38 4.58
C ASP A 294 12.15 24.00 5.53
N GLN A 295 12.10 22.76 6.02
CA GLN A 295 11.11 22.28 7.01
C GLN A 295 11.81 21.82 8.30
N ILE A 296 12.76 22.63 8.78
CA ILE A 296 13.38 22.43 10.10
C ILE A 296 12.34 22.69 11.19
N ILE A 297 12.25 21.73 12.09
CA ILE A 297 11.54 21.78 13.36
C ILE A 297 12.64 21.96 14.41
N SER A 298 13.00 23.21 14.74
CA SER A 298 14.13 23.54 15.63
C SER A 298 13.70 23.63 17.10
N TYR A 299 14.59 23.13 17.95
CA TYR A 299 14.53 23.08 19.41
C TYR A 299 15.07 24.40 19.98
N GLU A 300 14.18 25.32 20.34
CA GLU A 300 14.45 26.54 21.12
C GLU A 300 15.48 27.57 20.63
N HIS A 301 15.21 28.82 20.99
CA HIS A 301 16.06 29.98 20.75
C HIS A 301 17.41 29.86 21.48
N LYS A 302 18.45 29.47 20.74
CA LYS A 302 19.83 30.01 20.69
C LYS A 302 20.89 28.91 20.64
N THR A 303 21.70 29.03 19.59
CA THR A 303 23.10 28.58 19.42
C THR A 303 23.39 27.11 19.75
N ASP A 304 23.73 26.38 18.69
CA ASP A 304 24.10 24.96 18.61
C ASP A 304 22.91 23.98 18.47
N ILE A 305 22.48 23.81 17.21
CA ILE A 305 21.51 22.80 16.79
C ILE A 305 22.12 21.41 17.01
N ASP A 306 21.71 20.72 18.07
CA ASP A 306 21.99 19.29 18.25
C ASP A 306 21.10 18.51 17.26
N VAL A 307 21.72 18.00 16.18
CA VAL A 307 21.11 17.33 15.02
C VAL A 307 20.28 16.08 15.39
N ARG A 308 20.26 15.67 16.66
CA ARG A 308 19.67 14.41 17.14
C ARG A 308 18.13 14.40 17.21
N ASN A 309 17.46 15.53 17.06
CA ASN A 309 16.02 15.65 17.37
C ASN A 309 15.09 15.92 16.15
N LEU A 310 15.55 15.70 14.92
CA LEU A 310 14.76 15.98 13.70
C LEU A 310 14.01 14.74 13.18
N ARG A 311 12.71 14.89 12.84
CA ARG A 311 11.96 13.87 12.10
C ARG A 311 11.91 14.24 10.62
N GLU A 312 12.58 13.45 9.79
CA GLU A 312 12.49 13.58 8.34
C GLU A 312 11.20 12.95 7.80
N VAL A 313 10.41 13.74 7.07
CA VAL A 313 9.21 13.29 6.38
C VAL A 313 9.49 13.26 4.89
N HIS A 314 9.46 12.05 4.34
CA HIS A 314 9.78 11.78 2.95
C HIS A 314 8.63 11.01 2.32
N THR A 315 7.89 11.64 1.42
CA THR A 315 6.79 11.00 0.67
C THR A 315 7.21 10.75 -0.77
N GLN A 316 6.73 9.64 -1.34
CA GLN A 316 6.85 9.38 -2.78
C GLN A 316 5.45 9.33 -3.36
N GLN A 317 5.21 10.18 -4.35
CA GLN A 317 3.93 10.27 -5.04
C GLN A 317 4.02 9.69 -6.45
N PHE A 318 2.88 9.21 -6.92
CA PHE A 318 2.65 8.92 -8.33
C PHE A 318 2.26 10.22 -9.04
N LEU A 319 2.97 10.53 -10.12
CA LEU A 319 2.78 11.71 -10.94
C LEU A 319 2.28 11.29 -12.32
N LYS A 320 1.27 11.98 -12.85
CA LYS A 320 0.82 11.75 -14.22
C LYS A 320 1.95 12.10 -15.19
N LYS A 321 2.22 11.23 -16.16
CA LYS A 321 3.13 11.51 -17.27
C LYS A 321 2.43 12.52 -18.20
N VAL A 322 3.05 13.69 -18.40
CA VAL A 322 2.53 14.80 -19.23
C VAL A 322 2.97 14.61 -20.67
#